data_AF-A0A6P0XVI5-F1
#
_entry.id   AF-A0A6P0XVI5-F1
#
_cell.length_a   1.000
_cell.length_b   1.000
_cell.length_c   1.000
_cell.angle_alpha   90.00
_cell.angle_beta   90.00
_cell.angle_gamma   90.00
#
_symmetry.space_group_name_H-M   'P 1'
#
loop_
_entity.id
_entity.type
_entity.pdbx_description
1 polymer ?
#
loop_
_entity_poly.entity_id
_entity_poly.type
_entity_poly.pdbx_seq_one_letter_code
_entity_poly.pdbx_strand_id
1 'polypeptide(L)'
;PMTQEIDKNLIIQGSSLKGSIRSVYEAITNSSPGVINTNREYKNFYPENYEPCKNKKSLCPASRVFGAMNWQGLIEFTDAKCEEVNSIGFMPSLHEPKIEIKDKQPNPNYFDKNGKVIGRKFYYNTNRAVDEGKDKGIPVQQAGSQYIFTTKLQFKNLKPEELGTLFIVLGLDSNYPLALKVGAGKPVGFGTMTMEVTEANILKNNQDLINRYSSYISPENNHLTGEDLKQFIKKKIQTTHNSNLIDKTLLTELTEVLYYPTDREPPEGNY
;
A
#
# COMPACT_ATOMS: atom_id res chain seq x y z
N PRO A 1 9.62 -7.65 -1.01
CA PRO A 1 10.06 -8.72 -0.08
C PRO A 1 11.07 -8.12 0.88
N MET A 2 11.14 -8.60 2.12
CA MET A 2 12.18 -8.16 3.05
C MET A 2 13.52 -8.77 2.63
N THR A 3 14.56 -7.98 2.58
CA THR A 3 15.91 -8.40 2.20
C THR A 3 16.91 -7.91 3.24
N GLN A 4 18.12 -8.48 3.23
CA GLN A 4 19.20 -8.08 4.11
C GLN A 4 20.24 -7.28 3.31
N GLU A 5 20.64 -6.11 3.81
CA GLU A 5 21.73 -5.32 3.23
C GLU A 5 23.11 -5.95 3.57
N ILE A 6 24.18 -5.46 2.94
CA ILE A 6 25.56 -5.93 3.20
C ILE A 6 25.92 -5.79 4.70
N ASP A 7 25.39 -4.75 5.35
CA ASP A 7 25.61 -4.44 6.76
C ASP A 7 24.67 -5.20 7.71
N LYS A 8 24.01 -6.27 7.22
CA LYS A 8 23.04 -7.11 7.93
C LYS A 8 21.72 -6.45 8.36
N ASN A 9 21.53 -5.18 8.04
CA ASN A 9 20.28 -4.44 8.31
C ASN A 9 19.10 -5.00 7.48
N LEU A 10 17.92 -4.94 8.09
CA LEU A 10 16.67 -5.34 7.45
C LEU A 10 16.16 -4.23 6.53
N ILE A 11 15.71 -4.62 5.33
CA ILE A 11 15.18 -3.69 4.34
C ILE A 11 13.84 -4.18 3.79
N ILE A 12 12.88 -3.26 3.72
CA ILE A 12 11.72 -3.39 2.84
C ILE A 12 11.97 -2.54 1.60
N GLN A 13 12.02 -3.19 0.45
CA GLN A 13 12.25 -2.51 -0.83
C GLN A 13 11.18 -1.43 -1.09
N GLY A 14 11.60 -0.27 -1.57
CA GLY A 14 10.73 0.85 -1.90
C GLY A 14 9.68 0.48 -2.95
N SER A 15 10.01 -0.44 -3.87
CA SER A 15 9.06 -1.02 -4.82
C SER A 15 7.94 -1.83 -4.15
N SER A 16 8.24 -2.53 -3.05
CA SER A 16 7.27 -3.29 -2.27
C SER A 16 6.33 -2.39 -1.47
N LEU A 17 6.87 -1.34 -0.83
CA LEU A 17 6.05 -0.31 -0.18
C LEU A 17 5.15 0.38 -1.21
N LYS A 18 5.74 0.84 -2.32
CA LYS A 18 5.02 1.48 -3.43
C LYS A 18 3.87 0.61 -3.90
N GLY A 19 4.11 -0.69 -4.13
CA GLY A 19 3.09 -1.64 -4.56
C GLY A 19 1.94 -1.76 -3.56
N SER A 20 2.26 -1.94 -2.27
CA SER A 20 1.25 -2.06 -1.22
C SER A 20 0.37 -0.82 -1.09
N ILE A 21 0.98 0.37 -1.08
CA ILE A 21 0.26 1.65 -0.98
C ILE A 21 -0.56 1.90 -2.25
N ARG A 22 0.03 1.65 -3.43
CA ARG A 22 -0.67 1.80 -4.71
C ARG A 22 -1.91 0.93 -4.79
N SER A 23 -1.88 -0.31 -4.32
CA SER A 23 -3.05 -1.21 -4.37
C SER A 23 -4.25 -0.66 -3.59
N VAL A 24 -4.03 -0.13 -2.39
CA VAL A 24 -5.08 0.48 -1.56
C VAL A 24 -5.57 1.79 -2.20
N TYR A 25 -4.64 2.62 -2.69
CA TYR A 25 -4.98 3.86 -3.40
C TYR A 25 -5.82 3.59 -4.65
N GLU A 26 -5.47 2.56 -5.44
CA GLU A 26 -6.23 2.16 -6.63
C GLU A 26 -7.65 1.72 -6.28
N ALA A 27 -7.81 0.97 -5.18
CA ALA A 27 -9.11 0.48 -4.73
C ALA A 27 -10.05 1.64 -4.39
N ILE A 28 -9.61 2.61 -3.58
CA ILE A 28 -10.48 3.69 -3.11
C ILE A 28 -10.65 4.83 -4.12
N THR A 29 -9.86 4.90 -5.19
CA THR A 29 -9.99 5.91 -6.24
C THR A 29 -10.60 5.37 -7.53
N ASN A 30 -11.08 4.12 -7.51
CA ASN A 30 -11.59 3.39 -8.67
C ASN A 30 -10.63 3.48 -9.88
N SER A 31 -9.32 3.44 -9.61
CA SER A 31 -8.30 3.50 -10.66
C SER A 31 -8.14 2.13 -11.32
N SER A 32 -7.67 2.09 -12.56
CA SER A 32 -7.28 0.82 -13.18
C SER A 32 -6.02 0.23 -12.52
N PRO A 33 -5.91 -1.11 -12.43
CA PRO A 33 -4.70 -1.78 -11.96
C PRO A 33 -3.47 -1.39 -12.79
N GLY A 34 -2.37 -1.06 -12.11
CA GLY A 34 -1.12 -0.65 -12.76
C GLY A 34 -0.45 -1.72 -13.62
N VAL A 35 -0.79 -3.00 -13.40
CA VAL A 35 -0.32 -4.15 -14.18
C VAL A 35 -1.50 -5.09 -14.42
N ILE A 36 -1.74 -5.43 -15.68
CA ILE A 36 -2.68 -6.48 -16.06
C ILE A 36 -1.89 -7.59 -16.70
N ASN A 37 -2.22 -8.84 -16.36
CA ASN A 37 -1.66 -9.99 -17.04
C ASN A 37 -2.08 -9.95 -18.52
N THR A 38 -1.12 -9.76 -19.42
CA THR A 38 -1.35 -9.66 -20.86
C THR A 38 -1.54 -11.02 -21.52
N ASN A 39 -1.42 -12.12 -20.76
CA ASN A 39 -1.81 -13.43 -21.24
C ASN A 39 -3.28 -13.41 -21.66
N ARG A 40 -3.54 -13.81 -22.91
CA ARG A 40 -4.85 -13.72 -23.58
C ARG A 40 -5.96 -14.41 -22.78
N GLU A 41 -5.63 -15.48 -22.06
CA GLU A 41 -6.56 -16.23 -21.22
C GLU A 41 -7.15 -15.35 -20.10
N TYR A 42 -6.31 -14.57 -19.42
CA TYR A 42 -6.72 -13.72 -18.30
C TYR A 42 -7.31 -12.39 -18.74
N LYS A 43 -7.01 -11.92 -19.96
CA LYS A 43 -7.55 -10.66 -20.48
C LYS A 43 -9.08 -10.65 -20.49
N ASN A 44 -9.69 -11.81 -20.76
CA ASN A 44 -11.15 -11.95 -20.82
C ASN A 44 -11.82 -11.82 -19.45
N PHE A 45 -11.09 -11.94 -18.34
CA PHE A 45 -11.66 -11.77 -17.00
C PHE A 45 -11.79 -10.32 -16.56
N TYR A 46 -11.04 -9.39 -17.16
CA TYR A 46 -11.09 -7.99 -16.73
C TYR A 46 -12.29 -7.25 -17.35
N PRO A 47 -13.04 -6.46 -16.56
CA PRO A 47 -13.95 -5.44 -17.07
C PRO A 47 -13.21 -4.42 -17.94
N GLU A 48 -13.88 -3.82 -18.93
CA GLU A 48 -13.25 -2.82 -19.82
C GLU A 48 -12.74 -1.59 -19.06
N ASN A 49 -13.45 -1.17 -18.01
CA ASN A 49 -13.04 -0.04 -17.16
C ASN A 49 -11.81 -0.35 -16.28
N TYR A 50 -11.33 -1.61 -16.25
CA TYR A 50 -10.10 -1.99 -15.57
C TYR A 50 -8.89 -1.95 -16.49
N GLU A 51 -9.05 -1.66 -17.79
CA GLU A 51 -7.90 -1.58 -18.70
C GLU A 51 -6.90 -0.48 -18.28
N PRO A 52 -5.58 -0.69 -18.50
CA PRO A 52 -4.59 0.30 -18.12
C PRO A 52 -4.75 1.56 -18.97
N CYS A 53 -4.43 2.72 -18.41
CA CYS A 53 -4.57 3.98 -19.12
C CYS A 53 -3.71 4.02 -20.39
N LYS A 54 -4.36 4.12 -21.56
CA LYS A 54 -3.68 4.18 -22.87
C LYS A 54 -3.31 5.61 -23.28
N ASN A 55 -4.02 6.61 -22.75
CA ASN A 55 -3.89 8.00 -23.18
C ASN A 55 -3.21 8.89 -22.13
N LYS A 56 -2.20 9.63 -22.61
CA LYS A 56 -1.47 10.72 -21.95
C LYS A 56 -2.36 11.70 -21.19
N LYS A 57 -3.48 12.09 -21.81
CA LYS A 57 -4.40 13.12 -21.31
C LYS A 57 -5.45 12.58 -20.36
N SER A 58 -5.48 11.26 -20.13
CA SER A 58 -6.56 10.57 -19.40
C SER A 58 -5.99 9.49 -18.49
N LEU A 59 -5.05 9.87 -17.62
CA LEU A 59 -4.53 8.98 -16.57
C LEU A 59 -5.50 8.92 -15.39
N CYS A 60 -5.78 7.71 -14.92
CA CYS A 60 -6.51 7.48 -13.67
C CYS A 60 -5.73 8.07 -12.47
N PRO A 61 -6.40 8.36 -11.34
CA PRO A 61 -5.75 8.92 -10.16
C PRO A 61 -4.46 8.21 -9.75
N ALA A 62 -4.49 6.88 -9.62
CA ALA A 62 -3.31 6.12 -9.22
C ALA A 62 -2.18 6.18 -10.26
N SER A 63 -2.49 6.19 -11.56
CA SER A 63 -1.46 6.29 -12.61
C SER A 63 -0.77 7.66 -12.62
N ARG A 64 -1.47 8.75 -12.26
CA ARG A 64 -0.83 10.06 -12.08
C ARG A 64 0.13 10.06 -10.90
N VAL A 65 -0.31 9.55 -9.75
CA VAL A 65 0.49 9.55 -8.53
C VAL A 65 1.67 8.59 -8.65
N PHE A 66 1.42 7.30 -8.94
CA PHE A 66 2.42 6.24 -8.89
C PHE A 66 3.11 5.94 -10.23
N GLY A 67 2.66 6.55 -11.32
CA GLY A 67 3.15 6.30 -12.67
C GLY A 67 2.42 5.15 -13.38
N ALA A 68 2.74 4.94 -14.64
CA ALA A 68 2.21 3.88 -15.50
C ALA A 68 3.26 3.53 -16.57
N MET A 69 2.96 2.56 -17.44
CA MET A 69 3.88 2.21 -18.54
C MET A 69 4.14 3.42 -19.43
N ASN A 70 5.40 3.84 -19.56
CA ASN A 70 5.86 5.06 -20.23
C ASN A 70 5.52 6.38 -19.50
N TRP A 71 5.23 6.33 -18.20
CA TRP A 71 4.80 7.47 -17.39
C TRP A 71 5.48 7.51 -16.03
N GLN A 72 6.28 8.54 -15.80
CA GLN A 72 6.88 8.78 -14.49
C GLN A 72 5.80 9.18 -13.49
N GLY A 73 5.80 8.51 -12.33
CA GLY A 73 4.94 8.88 -11.21
C GLY A 73 5.40 10.18 -10.54
N LEU A 74 4.47 10.82 -9.87
CA LEU A 74 4.71 12.01 -9.05
C LEU A 74 5.24 11.68 -7.66
N ILE A 75 5.27 10.41 -7.25
CA ILE A 75 5.84 9.94 -5.99
C ILE A 75 6.97 8.92 -6.21
N GLU A 76 8.01 9.04 -5.39
CA GLU A 76 9.17 8.18 -5.32
C GLU A 76 9.33 7.62 -3.91
N PHE A 77 9.72 6.34 -3.83
CA PHE A 77 9.85 5.59 -2.59
C PHE A 77 11.29 5.14 -2.44
N THR A 78 11.95 5.56 -1.35
CA THR A 78 13.22 4.95 -0.96
C THR A 78 12.96 3.61 -0.28
N ASP A 79 13.99 2.77 -0.22
CA ASP A 79 13.97 1.58 0.61
C ASP A 79 13.74 1.98 2.08
N ALA A 80 12.95 1.18 2.79
CA ALA A 80 12.73 1.34 4.21
C ALA A 80 13.74 0.49 4.97
N LYS A 81 14.51 1.11 5.87
CA LYS A 81 15.62 0.49 6.59
C LYS A 81 15.25 0.29 8.05
N CYS A 82 15.69 -0.82 8.62
CA CYS A 82 15.57 -1.15 10.03
C CYS A 82 16.94 -1.61 10.56
N GLU A 83 17.36 -1.05 11.68
CA GLU A 83 18.65 -1.34 12.33
C GLU A 83 18.63 -2.68 13.09
N GLU A 84 17.45 -3.27 13.26
CA GLU A 84 17.27 -4.55 13.92
C GLU A 84 17.67 -5.72 13.01
N VAL A 85 18.11 -6.81 13.63
CA VAL A 85 18.47 -8.06 12.94
C VAL A 85 17.25 -8.91 12.64
N ASN A 86 17.32 -9.70 11.57
CA ASN A 86 16.27 -10.65 11.22
C ASN A 86 16.12 -11.78 12.25
N SER A 87 14.90 -12.29 12.33
CA SER A 87 14.58 -13.55 13.00
C SER A 87 14.14 -14.58 11.95
N ILE A 88 14.23 -15.86 12.31
CA ILE A 88 13.68 -16.96 11.51
C ILE A 88 12.31 -17.29 12.10
N GLY A 89 11.27 -17.13 11.30
CA GLY A 89 9.92 -17.63 11.60
C GLY A 89 9.60 -18.87 10.79
N PHE A 90 8.53 -19.58 11.14
CA PHE A 90 8.11 -20.80 10.43
C PHE A 90 6.66 -20.67 9.97
N MET A 91 6.49 -20.30 8.71
CA MET A 91 5.19 -20.06 8.10
C MET A 91 4.56 -21.39 7.62
N PRO A 92 3.25 -21.60 7.73
CA PRO A 92 2.59 -22.73 7.08
C PRO A 92 2.75 -22.69 5.55
N SER A 93 2.60 -23.85 4.91
CA SER A 93 2.45 -23.92 3.46
C SER A 93 1.15 -23.24 3.05
N LEU A 94 1.21 -22.39 2.01
CA LEU A 94 0.06 -21.66 1.50
C LEU A 94 -0.37 -22.23 0.14
N HIS A 95 -1.67 -22.36 -0.04
CA HIS A 95 -2.30 -22.75 -1.28
C HIS A 95 -2.38 -21.57 -2.23
N GLU A 96 -2.25 -21.87 -3.51
CA GLU A 96 -2.48 -20.87 -4.54
C GLU A 96 -3.94 -20.38 -4.52
N PRO A 97 -4.19 -19.12 -4.93
CA PRO A 97 -5.54 -18.64 -5.15
C PRO A 97 -6.27 -19.53 -6.16
N LYS A 98 -7.33 -20.21 -5.71
CA LYS A 98 -8.15 -21.08 -6.56
C LYS A 98 -9.07 -20.25 -7.45
N ILE A 99 -8.62 -19.94 -8.67
CA ILE A 99 -9.41 -19.20 -9.66
C ILE A 99 -10.58 -20.02 -10.22
N GLU A 100 -10.47 -21.35 -10.17
CA GLU A 100 -11.51 -22.28 -10.57
C GLU A 100 -11.98 -23.11 -9.37
N ILE A 101 -13.26 -23.50 -9.39
CA ILE A 101 -13.83 -24.53 -8.52
C ILE A 101 -13.91 -25.86 -9.27
N LYS A 102 -14.57 -26.87 -8.67
CA LYS A 102 -14.81 -28.16 -9.33
C LYS A 102 -15.44 -27.94 -10.72
N ASP A 103 -15.05 -28.78 -11.67
CA ASP A 103 -15.52 -28.72 -13.07
C ASP A 103 -15.07 -27.49 -13.88
N LYS A 104 -13.94 -26.86 -13.49
CA LYS A 104 -13.36 -25.69 -14.18
C LYS A 104 -14.26 -24.46 -14.23
N GLN A 105 -15.24 -24.36 -13.32
CA GLN A 105 -16.08 -23.18 -13.25
C GLN A 105 -15.34 -22.04 -12.55
N PRO A 106 -15.52 -20.77 -12.97
CA PRO A 106 -14.93 -19.63 -12.29
C PRO A 106 -15.37 -19.57 -10.82
N ASN A 107 -14.42 -19.32 -9.91
CA ASN A 107 -14.72 -19.22 -8.49
C ASN A 107 -15.57 -17.96 -8.20
N PRO A 108 -16.79 -18.09 -7.65
CA PRO A 108 -17.68 -16.96 -7.39
C PRO A 108 -17.15 -15.95 -6.36
N ASN A 109 -16.11 -16.31 -5.59
CA ASN A 109 -15.41 -15.37 -4.71
C ASN A 109 -14.56 -14.35 -5.47
N TYR A 110 -14.27 -14.61 -6.75
CA TYR A 110 -13.42 -13.76 -7.59
C TYR A 110 -14.11 -13.30 -8.86
N PHE A 111 -15.10 -14.04 -9.36
CA PHE A 111 -15.74 -13.79 -10.65
C PHE A 111 -17.27 -13.68 -10.55
N ASP A 112 -17.86 -12.83 -11.38
CA ASP A 112 -19.29 -12.71 -11.54
C ASP A 112 -19.86 -13.86 -12.41
N LYS A 113 -21.19 -13.88 -12.58
CA LYS A 113 -21.88 -14.84 -13.44
C LYS A 113 -21.45 -14.81 -14.92
N ASN A 114 -20.80 -13.75 -15.37
CA ASN A 114 -20.28 -13.58 -16.72
C ASN A 114 -18.78 -13.94 -16.81
N GLY A 115 -18.17 -14.42 -15.71
CA GLY A 115 -16.75 -14.73 -15.63
C GLY A 115 -15.84 -13.50 -15.51
N LYS A 116 -16.36 -12.33 -15.14
CA LYS A 116 -15.59 -11.09 -14.95
C LYS A 116 -15.15 -10.93 -13.51
N VAL A 117 -13.95 -10.41 -13.26
CA VAL A 117 -13.48 -10.16 -11.90
C VAL A 117 -14.39 -9.16 -11.17
N ILE A 118 -14.77 -9.48 -9.94
CA ILE A 118 -15.71 -8.66 -9.15
C ILE A 118 -15.02 -7.57 -8.33
N GLY A 119 -13.69 -7.61 -8.21
CA GLY A 119 -12.96 -6.60 -7.44
C GLY A 119 -11.52 -6.98 -7.15
N ARG A 120 -10.99 -6.41 -6.06
CA ARG A 120 -9.61 -6.59 -5.59
C ARG A 120 -9.59 -7.44 -4.34
N LYS A 121 -8.70 -8.43 -4.29
CA LYS A 121 -8.47 -9.24 -3.09
C LYS A 121 -7.53 -8.51 -2.14
N PHE A 122 -8.01 -8.20 -0.94
CA PHE A 122 -7.18 -7.79 0.20
C PHE A 122 -7.22 -8.88 1.27
N TYR A 123 -6.18 -8.93 2.10
CA TYR A 123 -6.08 -9.86 3.22
C TYR A 123 -6.36 -9.12 4.52
N TYR A 124 -7.17 -9.72 5.37
CA TYR A 124 -7.48 -9.15 6.67
C TYR A 124 -6.23 -9.03 7.55
N ASN A 125 -6.17 -7.98 8.35
CA ASN A 125 -5.27 -7.96 9.49
C ASN A 125 -5.75 -8.94 10.56
N THR A 126 -4.80 -9.49 11.30
CA THR A 126 -5.05 -10.43 12.40
C THR A 126 -4.22 -9.99 13.59
N ASN A 127 -4.61 -10.42 14.79
CA ASN A 127 -3.92 -10.09 16.03
C ASN A 127 -2.56 -10.78 16.19
N ARG A 128 -2.31 -11.84 15.41
CA ARG A 128 -1.05 -12.58 15.36
C ARG A 128 -0.79 -13.22 14.00
N ALA A 129 0.46 -13.58 13.77
CA ALA A 129 0.88 -14.44 12.67
C ALA A 129 0.87 -15.92 13.09
N VAL A 130 0.56 -16.82 12.16
CA VAL A 130 0.62 -18.28 12.41
C VAL A 130 2.06 -18.75 12.32
N ASP A 131 2.53 -19.41 13.38
CA ASP A 131 3.83 -20.09 13.43
C ASP A 131 3.60 -21.59 13.62
N GLU A 132 3.97 -22.39 12.62
CA GLU A 132 3.84 -23.86 12.64
C GLU A 132 5.03 -24.55 13.32
N GLY A 133 6.01 -23.77 13.77
CA GLY A 133 7.24 -24.26 14.36
C GLY A 133 8.18 -24.92 13.35
N LYS A 134 9.39 -25.21 13.81
CA LYS A 134 10.50 -25.69 12.98
C LYS A 134 10.23 -27.01 12.28
N ASP A 135 9.43 -27.88 12.87
CA ASP A 135 9.22 -29.26 12.39
C ASP A 135 8.22 -29.33 11.23
N LYS A 136 7.30 -28.35 11.11
CA LYS A 136 6.21 -28.36 10.12
C LYS A 136 6.19 -27.13 9.21
N GLY A 137 6.70 -25.99 9.67
CA GLY A 137 6.66 -24.75 8.93
C GLY A 137 7.83 -24.58 7.96
N ILE A 138 7.58 -23.78 6.91
CA ILE A 138 8.58 -23.34 5.96
C ILE A 138 9.38 -22.19 6.62
N PRO A 139 10.72 -22.29 6.73
CA PRO A 139 11.52 -21.23 7.32
C PRO A 139 11.44 -19.97 6.46
N VAL A 140 11.14 -18.84 7.11
CA VAL A 140 11.04 -17.53 6.47
C VAL A 140 11.85 -16.50 7.26
N GLN A 141 12.41 -15.52 6.54
CA GLN A 141 13.01 -14.36 7.17
C GLN A 141 11.89 -13.42 7.67
N GLN A 142 11.87 -13.15 8.96
CA GLN A 142 10.81 -12.38 9.63
C GLN A 142 11.40 -11.21 10.43
N ALA A 143 10.74 -10.05 10.30
CA ALA A 143 10.92 -8.95 11.24
C ALA A 143 10.08 -9.24 12.50
N GLY A 144 10.65 -8.97 13.67
CA GLY A 144 9.92 -9.11 14.92
C GLY A 144 8.72 -8.15 15.00
N SER A 145 7.79 -8.43 15.92
CA SER A 145 6.74 -7.47 16.24
C SER A 145 7.37 -6.17 16.73
N GLN A 146 6.81 -5.02 16.33
CA GLN A 146 7.24 -3.67 16.72
C GLN A 146 8.55 -3.16 16.12
N TYR A 147 9.16 -3.88 15.17
CA TYR A 147 10.31 -3.35 14.44
C TYR A 147 9.92 -2.10 13.65
N ILE A 148 10.74 -1.06 13.77
CA ILE A 148 10.52 0.23 13.10
C ILE A 148 11.38 0.29 11.85
N PHE A 149 10.73 0.51 10.72
CA PHE A 149 11.39 0.76 9.44
C PHE A 149 11.24 2.24 9.08
N THR A 150 12.36 2.91 8.81
CA THR A 150 12.38 4.31 8.40
C THR A 150 12.57 4.43 6.90
N THR A 151 11.76 5.27 6.25
CA THR A 151 11.83 5.54 4.80
C THR A 151 11.52 7.01 4.52
N LYS A 152 11.81 7.46 3.30
CA LYS A 152 11.47 8.79 2.81
C LYS A 152 10.65 8.66 1.52
N LEU A 153 9.53 9.37 1.49
CA LEU A 153 8.70 9.50 0.30
C LEU A 153 8.94 10.89 -0.28
N GLN A 154 9.32 10.95 -1.55
CA GLN A 154 9.47 12.22 -2.27
C GLN A 154 8.32 12.37 -3.24
N PHE A 155 7.61 13.50 -3.19
CA PHE A 155 6.53 13.77 -4.13
C PHE A 155 6.71 15.12 -4.84
N LYS A 156 6.08 15.24 -6.01
CA LYS A 156 6.15 16.43 -6.86
C LYS A 156 4.75 16.83 -7.30
N ASN A 157 4.34 18.07 -7.01
CA ASN A 157 3.12 18.69 -7.55
C ASN A 157 1.85 17.83 -7.44
N LEU A 158 1.70 17.04 -6.37
CA LEU A 158 0.46 16.33 -6.09
C LEU A 158 -0.65 17.33 -5.80
N LYS A 159 -1.84 17.08 -6.32
CA LYS A 159 -3.01 17.87 -5.94
C LYS A 159 -3.28 17.71 -4.44
N PRO A 160 -3.86 18.72 -3.76
CA PRO A 160 -4.19 18.62 -2.33
C PRO A 160 -4.99 17.37 -1.98
N GLU A 161 -5.97 17.00 -2.79
CA GLU A 161 -6.79 15.81 -2.62
C GLU A 161 -6.03 14.49 -2.91
N GLU A 162 -5.06 14.48 -3.82
CA GLU A 162 -4.23 13.29 -4.09
C GLU A 162 -3.28 13.01 -2.92
N LEU A 163 -2.69 14.07 -2.34
CA LEU A 163 -1.88 13.97 -1.14
C LEU A 163 -2.72 13.56 0.08
N GLY A 164 -3.94 14.08 0.22
CA GLY A 164 -4.86 13.66 1.28
C GLY A 164 -5.27 12.19 1.13
N THR A 165 -5.52 11.71 -0.09
CA THR A 165 -5.79 10.29 -0.34
C THR A 165 -4.59 9.42 0.05
N LEU A 166 -3.35 9.88 -0.21
CA LEU A 166 -2.16 9.17 0.25
C LEU A 166 -2.14 9.06 1.78
N PHE A 167 -2.44 10.13 2.51
CA PHE A 167 -2.50 10.08 3.98
C PHE A 167 -3.58 9.14 4.50
N ILE A 168 -4.77 9.10 3.87
CA ILE A 168 -5.82 8.13 4.20
C ILE A 168 -5.29 6.69 4.02
N VAL A 169 -4.67 6.40 2.88
CA VAL A 169 -4.11 5.07 2.55
C VAL A 169 -3.01 4.64 3.53
N LEU A 170 -2.24 5.60 4.06
CA LEU A 170 -1.21 5.35 5.08
C LEU A 170 -1.80 5.11 6.48
N GLY A 171 -3.13 5.17 6.64
CA GLY A 171 -3.82 4.96 7.92
C GLY A 171 -3.84 6.19 8.84
N LEU A 172 -3.63 7.40 8.28
CA LEU A 172 -3.53 8.64 9.07
C LEU A 172 -4.88 9.35 9.26
N ASP A 173 -5.96 8.80 8.72
CA ASP A 173 -7.32 9.27 8.99
C ASP A 173 -7.89 8.50 10.18
N SER A 174 -8.15 9.20 11.30
CA SER A 174 -8.66 8.57 12.51
C SER A 174 -10.02 7.90 12.35
N ASN A 175 -10.80 8.28 11.34
CA ASN A 175 -12.09 7.65 11.05
C ASN A 175 -11.94 6.32 10.30
N TYR A 176 -10.77 6.09 9.68
CA TYR A 176 -10.45 4.92 8.89
C TYR A 176 -9.06 4.42 9.29
N PRO A 177 -8.92 3.77 10.47
CA PRO A 177 -7.63 3.26 10.92
C PRO A 177 -7.24 2.02 10.11
N LEU A 178 -6.24 2.19 9.24
CA LEU A 178 -5.75 1.14 8.33
C LEU A 178 -4.33 0.72 8.71
N ALA A 179 -4.05 -0.58 8.69
CA ALA A 179 -2.70 -1.10 8.58
C ALA A 179 -2.52 -1.85 7.25
N LEU A 180 -1.41 -1.56 6.57
CA LEU A 180 -1.09 -2.13 5.27
C LEU A 180 -0.55 -3.56 5.40
N LYS A 181 -0.72 -4.36 4.35
CA LYS A 181 -0.15 -5.71 4.23
C LYS A 181 1.00 -5.75 3.23
N VAL A 182 2.23 -5.91 3.70
CA VAL A 182 3.46 -6.01 2.89
C VAL A 182 4.13 -7.38 3.02
N GLY A 183 4.78 -7.86 1.96
CA GLY A 183 5.51 -9.14 2.00
C GLY A 183 4.64 -10.39 1.79
N ALA A 184 5.16 -11.53 2.22
CA ALA A 184 4.53 -12.85 2.12
C ALA A 184 3.73 -13.19 3.40
N GLY A 185 3.03 -14.33 3.41
CA GLY A 185 2.31 -14.80 4.62
C GLY A 185 1.07 -13.98 5.01
N LYS A 186 0.58 -13.09 4.13
CA LYS A 186 -0.58 -12.24 4.40
C LYS A 186 -1.84 -13.00 4.85
N PRO A 187 -2.23 -14.15 4.25
CA PRO A 187 -3.40 -14.90 4.69
C PRO A 187 -3.29 -15.44 6.13
N VAL A 188 -2.06 -15.62 6.61
CA VAL A 188 -1.73 -16.21 7.91
C VAL A 188 -1.16 -15.19 8.88
N GLY A 189 -1.55 -13.92 8.69
CA GLY A 189 -1.32 -12.86 9.66
C GLY A 189 0.00 -12.11 9.55
N PHE A 190 0.90 -12.50 8.65
CA PHE A 190 2.15 -11.76 8.45
C PHE A 190 1.92 -10.44 7.71
N GLY A 191 2.92 -9.56 7.82
CA GLY A 191 3.06 -8.40 6.95
C GLY A 191 2.21 -7.19 7.34
N THR A 192 1.58 -7.19 8.50
CA THR A 192 0.84 -6.03 9.01
C THR A 192 1.80 -4.91 9.39
N MET A 193 1.57 -3.72 8.84
CA MET A 193 2.40 -2.53 9.05
C MET A 193 1.52 -1.31 9.24
N THR A 194 1.65 -0.65 10.39
CA THR A 194 1.13 0.70 10.63
C THR A 194 2.16 1.73 10.17
N MET A 195 1.71 2.94 9.83
CA MET A 195 2.61 4.01 9.40
C MET A 195 2.42 5.26 10.24
N GLU A 196 3.51 5.97 10.45
CA GLU A 196 3.54 7.28 11.07
C GLU A 196 4.33 8.22 10.17
N VAL A 197 3.88 9.48 10.09
CA VAL A 197 4.63 10.56 9.44
C VAL A 197 5.14 11.47 10.54
N THR A 198 6.46 11.46 10.74
CA THR A 198 7.13 12.22 11.81
C THR A 198 7.51 13.63 11.40
N GLU A 199 7.80 13.84 10.11
CA GLU A 199 8.19 15.13 9.54
C GLU A 199 7.75 15.26 8.08
N ALA A 200 7.58 16.50 7.61
CA ALA A 200 7.39 16.78 6.19
C ALA A 200 8.11 18.06 5.77
N ASN A 201 8.84 18.00 4.66
CA ASN A 201 9.45 19.18 4.04
C ASN A 201 8.62 19.61 2.83
N ILE A 202 7.92 20.74 2.92
CA ILE A 202 6.96 21.22 1.92
C ILE A 202 7.48 22.48 1.23
N LEU A 203 7.87 22.34 -0.05
CA LEU A 203 8.23 23.48 -0.89
C LEU A 203 7.00 23.90 -1.69
N LYS A 204 6.54 25.15 -1.51
CA LYS A 204 5.25 25.63 -2.06
C LYS A 204 5.44 26.47 -3.32
N ASN A 205 6.58 27.13 -3.47
CA ASN A 205 6.82 28.07 -4.56
C ASN A 205 8.27 28.00 -5.08
N ASN A 206 8.55 28.75 -6.15
CA ASN A 206 9.87 28.80 -6.75
C ASN A 206 10.93 29.37 -5.80
N GLN A 207 10.56 30.29 -4.90
CA GLN A 207 11.49 30.85 -3.93
C GLN A 207 11.95 29.78 -2.92
N ASP A 208 11.04 28.90 -2.48
CA ASP A 208 11.37 27.77 -1.59
C ASP A 208 12.38 26.83 -2.25
N LEU A 209 12.21 26.56 -3.55
CA LEU A 209 13.14 25.75 -4.34
C LEU A 209 14.50 26.43 -4.46
N ILE A 210 14.53 27.72 -4.82
CA ILE A 210 15.77 28.50 -4.89
C ILE A 210 16.49 28.45 -3.53
N ASN A 211 15.79 28.77 -2.44
CA ASN A 211 16.37 28.78 -1.09
C ASN A 211 16.97 27.43 -0.72
N ARG A 212 16.30 26.31 -1.03
CA ARG A 212 16.81 24.95 -0.78
C ARG A 212 18.12 24.66 -1.50
N TYR A 213 18.30 25.14 -2.72
CA TYR A 213 19.50 24.86 -3.54
C TYR A 213 20.56 25.97 -3.49
N SER A 214 20.27 27.09 -2.83
CA SER A 214 21.17 28.25 -2.74
C SER A 214 21.79 28.43 -1.35
N SER A 215 21.44 27.59 -0.38
CA SER A 215 21.89 27.67 1.01
C SER A 215 22.17 26.28 1.57
N TYR A 216 23.21 26.18 2.41
CA TYR A 216 23.47 24.98 3.21
C TYR A 216 22.54 24.85 4.42
N ILE A 217 21.91 25.96 4.84
CA ILE A 217 20.95 26.00 5.94
C ILE A 217 19.55 25.94 5.33
N SER A 218 18.79 24.89 5.66
CA SER A 218 17.41 24.74 5.22
C SER A 218 16.51 25.75 5.96
N PRO A 219 15.63 26.49 5.26
CA PRO A 219 14.69 27.38 5.91
C PRO A 219 13.70 26.60 6.80
N GLU A 220 13.57 26.99 8.07
CA GLU A 220 12.65 26.33 9.02
C GLU A 220 11.18 26.35 8.55
N ASN A 221 10.78 27.39 7.81
CA ASN A 221 9.40 27.61 7.38
C ASN A 221 8.80 26.49 6.51
N ASN A 222 9.63 25.64 5.93
CA ASN A 222 9.21 24.53 5.07
C ASN A 222 9.22 23.17 5.78
N HIS A 223 9.75 23.11 7.00
CA HIS A 223 9.85 21.90 7.79
C HIS A 223 8.69 21.82 8.78
N LEU A 224 7.84 20.82 8.61
CA LEU A 224 6.66 20.59 9.45
C LEU A 224 6.92 19.39 10.37
N THR A 225 6.73 19.59 11.66
CA THR A 225 6.77 18.55 12.70
C THR A 225 5.65 18.80 13.72
N GLY A 226 5.45 17.86 14.64
CA GLY A 226 4.54 18.04 15.78
C GLY A 226 3.11 18.44 15.36
N GLU A 227 2.60 19.52 15.95
CA GLU A 227 1.22 19.97 15.73
C GLU A 227 1.00 20.56 14.33
N ASP A 228 1.97 21.28 13.78
CA ASP A 228 1.87 21.86 12.43
C ASP A 228 1.74 20.77 11.37
N LEU A 229 2.48 19.66 11.54
CA LEU A 229 2.37 18.48 10.69
C LEU A 229 0.98 17.82 10.80
N LYS A 230 0.47 17.65 12.02
CA LYS A 230 -0.86 17.08 12.25
C LYS A 230 -1.95 17.92 11.59
N GLN A 231 -1.89 19.24 11.73
CA GLN A 231 -2.83 20.16 11.09
C GLN A 231 -2.73 20.11 9.56
N PHE A 232 -1.51 20.02 9.03
CA PHE A 232 -1.30 19.86 7.59
C PHE A 232 -1.93 18.57 7.06
N ILE A 233 -1.68 17.42 7.69
CA ILE A 233 -2.26 16.13 7.32
C ILE A 233 -3.80 16.19 7.39
N LYS A 234 -4.35 16.66 8.51
CA LYS A 234 -5.81 16.79 8.71
C LYS A 234 -6.46 17.63 7.63
N LYS A 235 -5.86 18.76 7.26
CA LYS A 235 -6.36 19.65 6.20
C LYS A 235 -6.38 18.96 4.83
N LYS A 236 -5.36 18.17 4.49
CA LYS A 236 -5.29 17.43 3.22
C LYS A 236 -6.33 16.31 3.17
N ILE A 237 -6.48 15.55 4.25
CA ILE A 237 -7.52 14.52 4.40
C ILE A 237 -8.92 15.14 4.24
N GLN A 238 -9.21 16.26 4.92
CA GLN A 238 -10.48 16.96 4.78
C GLN A 238 -10.73 17.43 3.33
N THR A 239 -9.69 17.90 2.64
CA THR A 239 -9.78 18.29 1.23
C THR A 239 -10.18 17.09 0.35
N THR A 240 -9.65 15.91 0.62
CA THR A 240 -10.02 14.67 -0.08
C THR A 240 -11.48 14.28 0.17
N HIS A 241 -11.95 14.31 1.42
CA HIS A 241 -13.34 13.97 1.77
C HIS A 241 -14.39 14.90 1.15
N ASN A 242 -14.01 16.16 0.92
CA ASN A 242 -14.82 17.17 0.24
C ASN A 242 -14.73 17.09 -1.30
N SER A 243 -13.83 16.26 -1.83
CA SER A 243 -13.68 16.02 -3.26
C SER A 243 -14.44 14.76 -3.70
N ASN A 244 -14.53 14.55 -5.02
CA ASN A 244 -15.06 13.32 -5.60
C ASN A 244 -13.95 12.32 -5.99
N LEU A 245 -12.73 12.46 -5.42
CA LEU A 245 -11.59 11.62 -5.82
C LEU A 245 -11.67 10.19 -5.27
N ILE A 246 -12.23 10.03 -4.07
CA ILE A 246 -12.35 8.73 -3.39
C ILE A 246 -13.80 8.22 -3.42
N ASP A 247 -13.94 6.92 -3.57
CA ASP A 247 -15.19 6.20 -3.37
C ASP A 247 -15.33 5.88 -1.87
N LYS A 248 -16.33 6.50 -1.23
CA LYS A 248 -16.57 6.38 0.22
C LYS A 248 -17.08 5.00 0.62
N THR A 249 -17.79 4.32 -0.28
CA THR A 249 -18.28 2.96 -0.04
C THR A 249 -17.10 2.00 -0.04
N LEU A 250 -16.26 2.07 -1.07
CA LEU A 250 -15.05 1.24 -1.15
C LEU A 250 -14.05 1.55 -0.03
N LEU A 251 -13.93 2.81 0.41
CA LEU A 251 -13.10 3.14 1.57
C LEU A 251 -13.63 2.46 2.84
N THR A 252 -14.94 2.45 3.06
CA THR A 252 -15.55 1.80 4.23
C THR A 252 -15.32 0.29 4.20
N GLU A 253 -15.63 -0.37 3.07
CA GLU A 253 -15.39 -1.82 2.90
C GLU A 253 -13.91 -2.19 3.07
N LEU A 254 -13.00 -1.39 2.49
CA LEU A 254 -11.57 -1.63 2.61
C LEU A 254 -11.07 -1.43 4.04
N THR A 255 -11.70 -0.51 4.79
CA THR A 255 -11.41 -0.29 6.19
C THR A 255 -11.78 -1.51 7.03
N GLU A 256 -12.92 -2.15 6.77
CA GLU A 256 -13.27 -3.40 7.47
C GLU A 256 -12.23 -4.50 7.26
N VAL A 257 -11.60 -4.55 6.08
CA VAL A 257 -10.55 -5.53 5.76
C VAL A 257 -9.23 -5.18 6.42
N LEU A 258 -8.81 -3.92 6.32
CA LEU A 258 -7.48 -3.47 6.77
C LEU A 258 -7.49 -2.83 8.17
N TYR A 259 -8.61 -2.93 8.90
CA TYR A 259 -8.75 -2.39 10.25
C TYR A 259 -7.63 -2.89 11.17
N TYR A 260 -7.05 -1.98 11.95
CA TYR A 260 -6.04 -2.31 12.95
C TYR A 260 -6.00 -1.24 14.06
N PRO A 261 -5.78 -1.60 15.34
CA PRO A 261 -5.63 -2.96 15.88
C PRO A 261 -6.91 -3.79 15.75
N THR A 262 -6.79 -5.11 15.71
CA THR A 262 -7.94 -6.02 15.55
C THR A 262 -7.80 -7.23 16.44
N ASP A 263 -8.92 -7.76 16.93
CA ASP A 263 -8.98 -9.03 17.67
C ASP A 263 -9.23 -10.24 16.75
N ARG A 264 -9.21 -10.03 15.43
CA ARG A 264 -9.40 -11.11 14.46
C ARG A 264 -8.23 -12.10 14.55
N GLU A 265 -8.54 -13.35 14.85
CA GLU A 265 -7.58 -14.46 14.77
C GLU A 265 -7.28 -14.82 13.30
N PRO A 266 -6.06 -15.32 13.00
CA PRO A 266 -5.81 -15.92 11.70
C PRO A 266 -6.75 -17.11 11.46
N PRO A 267 -7.11 -17.40 10.20
CA PRO A 267 -7.95 -18.55 9.88
C PRO A 267 -7.34 -19.85 10.42
N GLU A 268 -8.16 -20.87 10.71
CA GLU A 268 -7.69 -22.20 11.13
C GLU A 268 -7.71 -23.18 9.94
N GLY A 269 -6.73 -24.09 9.87
CA GLY A 269 -6.72 -25.18 8.89
C GLY A 269 -5.74 -25.00 7.72
N ASN A 270 -6.03 -25.62 6.57
CA ASN A 270 -5.15 -25.53 5.40
C ASN A 270 -5.24 -24.15 4.74
N TYR A 271 -4.08 -23.51 4.58
CA TYR A 271 -3.90 -22.12 4.13
C TYR A 271 -3.56 -22.04 2.66
#